data_AF-A0A1D8GBR4-F1
#
_entry.id   AF-A0A1D8GBR4-F1
#
_cell.length_a   1.000
_cell.length_b   1.000
_cell.length_c   1.000
_cell.angle_alpha   90.00
_cell.angle_beta   90.00
_cell.angle_gamma   90.00
#
_symmetry.space_group_name_H-M   'P 1'
#
loop_
_entity.id
_entity.type
_entity.pdbx_description
1 polymer ?
#
loop_
_entity_poly.entity_id
_entity_poly.type
_entity_poly.pdbx_seq_one_letter_code
_entity_poly.pdbx_strand_id
1 'polypeptide(L)'
;MTWKKNDHEIATMKKIVFSVMPEAIIRASGGGKYPFSARGLYYQVRPLIQMYTNKELSYEYFTPPLLTEYQEQYGTIDGLYYEARGILIEPHTGREIPLGTREVAAYKPEPYTFNKILYVEKTGLLPMLQAGKLAEKYDMALMSSQGFANRSAKELLADFEREFEDMTILCLHDCDISGHEISRTLADETRTSKHKIRVIDIGLSVEDVKKAELQIEKVNIRYTPPTEFVSRLSRLERRFFLGKSANLYNGVLKGSRCELNAFRPDDLIAYIEMKLKNLGLTEKILPPVEVIEKEKEKVLETKLQEEVRNEIIKRLELDELVRNISKQLIDQNKTHENIEVKDGIQEGESWRDVVNQKTALQIKMLIQKNMKIFESIV
;
A
#
# COMPACT_ATOMS: atom_id res chain seq x y z
N MET A 1 -27.75 43.38 -5.05
CA MET A 1 -26.59 44.06 -4.47
C MET A 1 -25.37 43.74 -5.30
N THR A 2 -24.87 44.75 -5.99
CA THR A 2 -23.66 44.75 -6.82
C THR A 2 -22.44 44.62 -5.93
N TRP A 3 -21.69 43.53 -6.08
CA TRP A 3 -20.40 43.36 -5.41
C TRP A 3 -19.40 44.35 -6.02
N LYS A 4 -19.13 45.41 -5.27
CA LYS A 4 -18.10 46.40 -5.59
C LYS A 4 -16.74 45.70 -5.63
N LYS A 5 -16.02 45.92 -6.74
CA LYS A 5 -14.57 45.83 -6.83
C LYS A 5 -13.98 46.71 -5.71
N ASN A 6 -13.45 46.10 -4.65
CA ASN A 6 -12.63 46.78 -3.67
C ASN A 6 -11.27 46.06 -3.56
N ASP A 7 -10.23 46.86 -3.79
CA ASP A 7 -8.85 46.77 -3.31
C ASP A 7 -8.08 45.44 -3.45
N HIS A 8 -7.19 45.44 -4.44
CA HIS A 8 -6.12 44.47 -4.63
C HIS A 8 -5.10 44.50 -3.47
N GLU A 9 -5.43 43.91 -2.33
CA GLU A 9 -4.46 42.98 -1.75
C GLU A 9 -4.31 41.87 -2.78
N ILE A 10 -3.12 41.63 -3.32
CA ILE A 10 -2.89 40.41 -4.11
C ILE A 10 -3.11 39.26 -3.13
N ALA A 11 -4.33 38.72 -3.12
CA ALA A 11 -4.67 37.58 -2.30
C ALA A 11 -3.64 36.50 -2.60
N THR A 12 -2.94 36.05 -1.57
CA THR A 12 -1.91 35.02 -1.73
C THR A 12 -2.56 33.78 -2.34
N MET A 13 -1.81 33.00 -3.13
CA MET A 13 -2.31 31.77 -3.75
C MET A 13 -3.05 30.88 -2.72
N LYS A 14 -2.56 30.84 -1.48
CA LYS A 14 -3.21 30.17 -0.35
C LYS A 14 -4.61 30.72 -0.07
N LYS A 15 -4.77 32.04 0.13
CA LYS A 15 -6.08 32.67 0.41
C LYS A 15 -7.08 32.35 -0.71
N ILE A 16 -6.62 32.40 -1.96
CA ILE A 16 -7.45 32.08 -3.14
C ILE A 16 -7.88 30.61 -3.09
N VAL A 17 -6.94 29.66 -2.95
CA VAL A 17 -7.24 28.23 -2.85
C VAL A 17 -8.23 27.94 -1.74
N PHE A 18 -8.02 28.51 -0.54
CA PHE A 18 -8.89 28.28 0.62
C PHE A 18 -10.31 28.80 0.38
N SER A 19 -10.46 29.93 -0.32
CA SER A 19 -11.77 30.49 -0.64
C SER A 19 -12.59 29.61 -1.60
N VAL A 20 -11.93 28.90 -2.53
CA VAL A 20 -12.59 28.02 -3.50
C VAL A 20 -12.73 26.57 -3.03
N MET A 21 -12.11 26.20 -1.90
CA MET A 21 -12.11 24.82 -1.41
C MET A 21 -13.51 24.23 -1.18
N PRO A 22 -14.46 24.93 -0.51
CA PRO A 22 -15.80 24.38 -0.29
C PRO A 22 -16.52 24.00 -1.59
N GLU A 23 -16.43 24.87 -2.61
CA GLU A 23 -17.01 24.60 -3.92
C GLU A 23 -16.29 23.44 -4.63
N ALA A 24 -14.96 23.40 -4.57
CA ALA A 24 -14.18 22.31 -5.15
C ALA A 24 -14.52 20.95 -4.52
N ILE A 25 -14.73 20.90 -3.20
CA ILE A 25 -15.12 19.69 -2.47
C ILE A 25 -16.51 19.21 -2.92
N ILE A 26 -17.49 20.12 -3.05
CA ILE A 26 -18.83 19.77 -3.54
C ILE A 26 -18.75 19.21 -4.96
N ARG A 27 -17.97 19.85 -5.84
CA ARG A 27 -17.76 19.36 -7.22
C ARG A 27 -17.08 18.00 -7.26
N ALA A 28 -16.02 17.81 -6.47
CA ALA A 28 -15.24 16.57 -6.45
C ALA A 28 -16.03 15.38 -5.89
N SER A 29 -16.86 15.62 -4.85
CA SER A 29 -17.67 14.60 -4.19
C SER A 29 -19.02 14.34 -4.86
N GLY A 30 -19.39 15.13 -5.87
CA GLY A 30 -20.75 15.11 -6.41
C GLY A 30 -21.80 15.43 -5.35
N GLY A 31 -21.53 16.41 -4.49
CA GLY A 31 -22.40 16.79 -3.36
C GLY A 31 -22.37 15.80 -2.19
N GLY A 32 -21.23 15.15 -1.93
CA GLY A 32 -21.04 14.18 -0.85
C GLY A 32 -21.42 12.74 -1.20
N LYS A 33 -21.83 12.46 -2.43
CA LYS A 33 -22.27 11.14 -2.87
C LYS A 33 -21.12 10.17 -3.13
N TYR A 34 -19.94 10.68 -3.48
CA TYR A 34 -18.80 9.87 -3.91
C TYR A 34 -17.52 10.20 -3.15
N PRO A 35 -16.69 9.19 -2.83
CA PRO A 35 -15.32 9.44 -2.40
C PRO A 35 -14.50 10.00 -3.56
N PHE A 36 -13.49 10.82 -3.26
CA PHE A 36 -12.66 11.48 -4.26
C PHE A 36 -11.20 11.57 -3.84
N SER A 37 -10.28 11.50 -4.81
CA SER A 37 -8.86 11.55 -4.51
C SER A 37 -8.39 12.99 -4.30
N ALA A 38 -7.30 13.19 -3.55
CA ALA A 38 -6.63 14.50 -3.46
C ALA A 38 -6.26 15.07 -4.84
N ARG A 39 -5.96 14.20 -5.81
CA ARG A 39 -5.71 14.58 -7.20
C ARG A 39 -7.00 14.98 -7.93
N GLY A 40 -8.10 14.27 -7.71
CA GLY A 40 -9.41 14.67 -8.18
C GLY A 40 -9.81 16.07 -7.66
N LEU A 41 -9.60 16.31 -6.36
CA LEU A 41 -9.84 17.61 -5.73
C LEU A 41 -8.98 18.72 -6.34
N TYR A 42 -7.68 18.46 -6.53
CA TYR A 42 -6.77 19.39 -7.21
C TYR A 42 -7.30 19.82 -8.57
N TYR A 43 -7.81 18.88 -9.38
CA TYR A 43 -8.38 19.21 -10.70
C TYR A 43 -9.65 20.06 -10.62
N GLN A 44 -10.42 19.99 -9.52
CA GLN A 44 -11.57 20.88 -9.30
C GLN A 44 -11.15 22.27 -8.82
N VAL A 45 -10.07 22.37 -8.04
CA VAL A 45 -9.52 23.65 -7.56
C VAL A 45 -8.91 24.47 -8.69
N ARG A 46 -8.12 23.85 -9.58
CA ARG A 46 -7.40 24.53 -10.67
C ARG A 46 -8.25 25.50 -11.51
N PRO A 47 -9.41 25.11 -12.06
CA PRO A 47 -10.22 26.04 -12.86
C PRO A 47 -10.85 27.15 -12.02
N LEU A 48 -11.17 26.90 -10.75
CA LEU A 48 -11.78 27.89 -9.86
C LEU A 48 -10.80 29.02 -9.50
N ILE A 49 -9.54 28.69 -9.22
CA ILE A 49 -8.55 29.72 -8.88
C ILE A 49 -8.21 30.65 -10.07
N GLN A 50 -8.40 30.19 -11.31
CA GLN A 50 -8.11 30.97 -12.52
C GLN A 50 -9.06 32.17 -12.68
N MET A 51 -10.18 32.20 -11.95
CA MET A 51 -11.05 33.39 -11.87
C MET A 51 -10.43 34.52 -11.05
N TYR A 52 -9.41 34.23 -10.24
CA TYR A 52 -8.78 35.16 -9.28
C TYR A 52 -7.30 35.42 -9.57
N THR A 53 -6.61 34.52 -10.27
CA THR A 53 -5.18 34.67 -10.59
C THR A 53 -4.79 33.92 -11.86
N ASN A 54 -3.87 34.49 -12.65
CA ASN A 54 -3.27 33.82 -13.82
C ASN A 54 -2.13 32.86 -13.44
N LYS A 55 -1.77 32.77 -12.15
CA LYS A 55 -0.70 31.87 -11.69
C LYS A 55 -1.22 30.45 -11.65
N GLU A 56 -0.44 29.52 -12.17
CA GLU A 56 -0.76 28.11 -12.05
C GLU A 56 -0.48 27.59 -10.63
N LEU A 57 -1.39 26.77 -10.12
CA LEU A 57 -1.19 26.02 -8.89
C LEU A 57 -0.46 24.71 -9.20
N SER A 58 0.77 24.56 -8.70
CA SER A 58 1.48 23.29 -8.78
C SER A 58 0.86 22.25 -7.83
N TYR A 59 0.86 20.99 -8.26
CA TYR A 59 0.36 19.90 -7.43
C TYR A 59 1.19 19.72 -6.14
N GLU A 60 2.51 19.88 -6.23
CA GLU A 60 3.44 19.78 -5.10
C GLU A 60 3.17 20.84 -4.01
N TYR A 61 2.72 22.03 -4.41
CA TYR A 61 2.31 23.06 -3.45
C TYR A 61 0.91 22.78 -2.89
N PHE A 62 0.00 22.26 -3.71
CA PHE A 62 -1.35 21.89 -3.27
C PHE A 62 -1.34 20.75 -2.24
N THR A 63 -0.56 19.69 -2.47
CA THR A 63 -0.50 18.54 -1.57
C THR A 63 0.94 18.03 -1.39
N PRO A 64 1.37 17.76 -0.15
CA PRO A 64 0.64 17.94 1.11
C PRO A 64 0.42 19.39 1.64
N PRO A 65 1.22 20.44 1.33
CA PRO A 65 1.25 21.66 2.16
C PRO A 65 -0.10 22.35 2.37
N LEU A 66 -0.78 22.76 1.30
CA LEU A 66 -2.03 23.52 1.41
C LEU A 66 -3.18 22.67 1.91
N LEU A 67 -3.28 21.43 1.44
CA LEU A 67 -4.35 20.52 1.83
C LEU A 67 -4.26 20.13 3.31
N THR A 68 -3.04 19.86 3.81
CA THR A 68 -2.80 19.61 5.25
C THR A 68 -3.16 20.84 6.07
N GLU A 69 -2.74 22.03 5.65
CA GLU A 69 -3.06 23.27 6.36
C GLU A 69 -4.56 23.58 6.39
N TYR A 70 -5.26 23.33 5.28
CA TYR A 70 -6.70 23.49 5.22
C TYR A 70 -7.39 22.54 6.21
N GLN A 71 -6.97 21.27 6.26
CA GLN A 71 -7.55 20.31 7.20
C GLN A 71 -7.22 20.61 8.67
N GLU A 72 -6.04 21.18 8.95
CA GLU A 72 -5.68 21.68 10.29
C GLU A 72 -6.59 22.82 10.74
N GLN A 73 -6.98 23.71 9.82
CA GLN A 73 -7.79 24.89 10.14
C GLN A 73 -9.31 24.63 10.14
N TYR A 74 -9.80 23.77 9.24
CA TYR A 74 -11.23 23.58 8.99
C TYR A 74 -11.74 22.16 9.28
N GLY A 75 -10.86 21.24 9.68
CA GLY A 75 -11.19 19.84 9.98
C GLY A 75 -10.95 18.89 8.80
N THR A 76 -11.12 17.59 9.05
CA THR A 76 -10.98 16.55 8.03
C THR A 76 -12.02 16.71 6.93
N ILE A 77 -11.63 16.44 5.69
CA ILE A 77 -12.55 16.48 4.54
C ILE A 77 -13.14 15.10 4.34
N ASP A 78 -14.46 14.98 4.49
CA ASP A 78 -15.16 13.70 4.31
C ASP A 78 -15.07 13.19 2.88
N GLY A 79 -14.82 11.89 2.72
CA GLY A 79 -14.69 11.23 1.42
C GLY A 79 -13.37 11.47 0.68
N LEU A 80 -12.48 12.32 1.21
CA LEU A 80 -11.15 12.53 0.66
C LEU A 80 -10.26 11.30 0.93
N TYR A 81 -9.63 10.77 -0.13
CA TYR A 81 -8.60 9.75 -0.01
C TYR A 81 -7.32 10.13 -0.77
N TYR A 82 -6.20 9.52 -0.38
CA TYR A 82 -4.93 9.63 -1.10
C TYR A 82 -4.70 8.35 -1.92
N GLU A 83 -4.29 8.54 -3.17
CA GLU A 83 -3.91 7.45 -4.07
C GLU A 83 -2.71 6.69 -3.51
N ALA A 84 -2.66 5.38 -3.75
CA ALA A 84 -1.55 4.55 -3.33
C ALA A 84 -0.23 5.02 -3.95
N ARG A 85 0.80 5.16 -3.11
CA ARG A 85 2.15 5.55 -3.54
C ARG A 85 3.22 4.66 -2.93
N GLY A 86 2.96 3.37 -2.94
CA GLY A 86 3.80 2.36 -2.34
C GLY A 86 3.06 1.05 -2.23
N ILE A 87 3.77 0.02 -1.81
CA ILE A 87 3.22 -1.31 -1.61
C ILE A 87 3.81 -1.91 -0.33
N LEU A 88 2.98 -2.66 0.38
CA LEU A 88 3.40 -3.64 1.37
C LEU A 88 3.22 -5.02 0.75
N ILE A 89 4.17 -5.91 0.98
CA ILE A 89 4.14 -7.29 0.50
C ILE A 89 4.26 -8.20 1.72
N GLU A 90 3.23 -9.01 1.96
CA GLU A 90 3.24 -10.01 3.02
C GLU A 90 4.22 -11.15 2.70
N PRO A 91 4.91 -11.69 3.72
CA PRO A 91 5.66 -12.93 3.54
C PRO A 91 4.72 -14.11 3.35
N HIS A 92 5.21 -15.16 2.69
CA HIS A 92 4.55 -16.45 2.43
C HIS A 92 3.37 -16.39 1.46
N THR A 93 2.43 -15.47 1.65
CA THR A 93 1.27 -15.28 0.76
C THR A 93 1.64 -14.53 -0.51
N GLY A 94 2.67 -13.67 -0.44
CA GLY A 94 3.04 -12.75 -1.52
C GLY A 94 1.96 -11.71 -1.81
N ARG A 95 0.99 -11.54 -0.90
CA ARG A 95 -0.11 -10.58 -1.07
C ARG A 95 0.47 -9.17 -1.09
N GLU A 96 0.13 -8.43 -2.14
CA GLU A 96 0.49 -7.02 -2.28
C GLU A 96 -0.67 -6.13 -1.82
N ILE A 97 -0.35 -5.18 -0.94
CA ILE A 97 -1.28 -4.19 -0.41
C ILE A 97 -0.79 -2.81 -0.84
N PRO A 98 -1.47 -2.16 -1.79
CA PRO A 98 -1.17 -0.79 -2.17
C PRO A 98 -1.33 0.15 -0.96
N LEU A 99 -0.39 1.06 -0.76
CA LEU A 99 -0.39 1.99 0.38
C LEU A 99 -1.22 3.25 0.08
N GLY A 100 -2.51 3.05 -0.18
CA GLY A 100 -3.51 4.11 -0.30
C GLY A 100 -4.38 4.21 0.96
N THR A 101 -5.03 5.36 1.18
CA THR A 101 -5.82 5.58 2.41
C THR A 101 -6.89 4.52 2.63
N ARG A 102 -7.52 4.05 1.55
CA ARG A 102 -8.62 3.09 1.62
C ARG A 102 -8.11 1.68 1.87
N GLU A 103 -7.06 1.30 1.17
CA GLU A 103 -6.43 -0.01 1.26
C GLU A 103 -5.79 -0.21 2.64
N VAL A 104 -5.08 0.81 3.14
CA VAL A 104 -4.51 0.80 4.49
C VAL A 104 -5.61 0.67 5.54
N ALA A 105 -6.68 1.46 5.47
CA ALA A 105 -7.77 1.39 6.43
C ALA A 105 -8.53 0.04 6.42
N ALA A 106 -8.55 -0.65 5.28
CA ALA A 106 -9.19 -1.96 5.15
C ALA A 106 -8.25 -3.13 5.49
N TYR A 107 -6.95 -2.88 5.59
CA TYR A 107 -5.96 -3.93 5.76
C TYR A 107 -5.86 -4.38 7.22
N LYS A 108 -5.94 -5.69 7.43
CA LYS A 108 -5.69 -6.35 8.70
C LYS A 108 -4.81 -7.56 8.41
N PRO A 109 -3.61 -7.67 9.00
CA PRO A 109 -2.78 -8.84 8.83
C PRO A 109 -3.40 -10.01 9.60
N GLU A 110 -3.20 -11.22 9.08
CA GLU A 110 -3.52 -12.42 9.86
C GLU A 110 -2.50 -12.54 11.02
N PRO A 111 -2.94 -12.85 12.25
CA PRO A 111 -2.05 -13.00 13.39
C PRO A 111 -0.92 -13.99 13.11
N TYR A 112 0.27 -13.68 13.61
CA TYR A 112 1.47 -14.52 13.49
C TYR A 112 1.98 -14.74 12.04
N THR A 113 1.59 -13.90 11.08
CA THR A 113 2.11 -13.95 9.71
C THR A 113 3.52 -13.36 9.60
N PHE A 114 3.75 -12.23 10.28
CA PHE A 114 5.04 -11.53 10.33
C PHE A 114 5.12 -10.65 11.58
N ASN A 115 6.34 -10.36 12.03
CA ASN A 115 6.63 -9.48 13.16
C ASN A 115 7.79 -8.51 12.86
N LYS A 116 8.20 -8.46 11.59
CA LYS A 116 9.22 -7.56 11.09
C LYS A 116 8.70 -6.88 9.84
N ILE A 117 9.04 -5.62 9.65
CA ILE A 117 8.75 -4.89 8.42
C ILE A 117 10.04 -4.26 7.94
N LEU A 118 10.45 -4.59 6.72
CA LEU A 118 11.56 -3.94 6.05
C LEU A 118 11.02 -2.86 5.12
N TYR A 119 11.12 -1.61 5.56
CA TYR A 119 10.88 -0.45 4.73
C TYR A 119 12.08 -0.21 3.81
N VAL A 120 11.86 -0.22 2.51
CA VAL A 120 12.85 -0.01 1.46
C VAL A 120 12.49 1.27 0.72
N GLU A 121 13.39 2.24 0.71
CA GLU A 121 13.18 3.51 -0.01
C GLU A 121 12.92 3.28 -1.51
N LYS A 122 13.64 2.33 -2.11
CA LYS A 122 13.67 2.12 -3.56
C LYS A 122 12.80 0.93 -3.97
N THR A 123 11.59 1.20 -4.47
CA THR A 123 10.63 0.18 -4.95
C THR A 123 11.26 -0.82 -5.94
N GLY A 124 12.20 -0.36 -6.77
CA GLY A 124 12.89 -1.21 -7.75
C GLY A 124 13.71 -2.36 -7.15
N LEU A 125 13.99 -2.34 -5.84
CA LEU A 125 14.68 -3.43 -5.14
C LEU A 125 13.74 -4.57 -4.73
N LEU A 126 12.42 -4.31 -4.61
CA LEU A 126 11.46 -5.30 -4.10
C LEU A 126 11.45 -6.62 -4.89
N PRO A 127 11.43 -6.64 -6.24
CA PRO A 127 11.42 -7.89 -6.99
C PRO A 127 12.64 -8.77 -6.72
N MET A 128 13.81 -8.14 -6.51
CA MET A 128 15.04 -8.84 -6.18
C MET A 128 14.97 -9.43 -4.76
N LEU A 129 14.46 -8.67 -3.80
CA LEU A 129 14.30 -9.14 -2.42
C LEU A 129 13.28 -10.29 -2.31
N GLN A 130 12.20 -10.25 -3.11
CA GLN A 130 11.23 -11.34 -3.24
C GLN A 130 11.88 -12.58 -3.87
N ALA A 131 12.67 -12.42 -4.94
CA ALA A 131 13.40 -13.53 -5.56
C ALA A 131 14.40 -14.18 -4.57
N GLY A 132 15.02 -13.37 -3.71
CA GLY A 132 15.89 -13.82 -2.63
C GLY A 132 15.17 -14.48 -1.44
N LYS A 133 13.83 -14.49 -1.43
CA LYS A 133 12.98 -15.05 -0.37
C LYS A 133 13.30 -14.54 1.04
N LEU A 134 13.77 -13.30 1.15
CA LEU A 134 14.11 -12.68 2.44
C LEU A 134 12.87 -12.53 3.34
N ALA A 135 11.73 -12.19 2.73
CA ALA A 135 10.47 -12.02 3.43
C ALA A 135 10.04 -13.32 4.13
N GLU A 136 10.06 -14.43 3.39
CA GLU A 136 9.68 -15.76 3.87
C GLU A 136 10.71 -16.35 4.82
N LYS A 137 11.99 -16.05 4.64
CA LYS A 137 13.05 -16.59 5.51
C LYS A 137 12.99 -16.03 6.93
N TYR A 138 12.61 -14.76 7.08
CA TYR A 138 12.64 -14.04 8.35
C TYR A 138 11.27 -13.62 8.89
N ASP A 139 10.18 -14.11 8.28
CA ASP A 139 8.79 -13.75 8.57
C ASP A 139 8.63 -12.22 8.65
N MET A 140 9.01 -11.59 7.54
CA MET A 140 9.19 -10.14 7.42
C MET A 140 8.42 -9.60 6.22
N ALA A 141 7.54 -8.62 6.43
CA ALA A 141 6.88 -7.94 5.34
C ALA A 141 7.83 -6.92 4.66
N LEU A 142 7.72 -6.77 3.34
CA LEU A 142 8.49 -5.77 2.60
C LEU A 142 7.60 -4.57 2.30
N MET A 143 8.04 -3.38 2.66
CA MET A 143 7.31 -2.14 2.38
C MET A 143 8.17 -1.22 1.52
N SER A 144 7.60 -0.58 0.50
CA SER A 144 8.25 0.58 -0.13
C SER A 144 7.25 1.69 -0.37
N SER A 145 7.72 2.93 -0.38
CA SER A 145 6.89 4.08 -0.68
C SER A 145 7.66 5.12 -1.50
N GLN A 146 6.99 5.78 -2.44
CA GLN A 146 7.57 6.80 -3.31
C GLN A 146 7.13 8.20 -2.87
N GLY A 147 8.08 9.07 -2.53
CA GLY A 147 7.84 10.47 -2.19
C GLY A 147 7.02 10.66 -0.91
N PHE A 148 6.00 11.55 -0.95
CA PHE A 148 5.12 11.87 0.19
C PHE A 148 4.18 10.73 0.66
N ALA A 149 4.35 9.52 0.12
CA ALA A 149 3.68 8.29 0.53
C ALA A 149 3.92 7.88 2.00
N ASN A 150 4.81 8.63 2.67
CA ASN A 150 5.12 8.50 4.08
C ASN A 150 3.89 8.62 4.99
N ARG A 151 2.78 9.29 4.60
CA ARG A 151 1.61 9.40 5.50
C ARG A 151 0.93 8.06 5.74
N SER A 152 0.39 7.43 4.70
CA SER A 152 -0.37 6.17 4.87
C SER A 152 0.55 4.99 5.21
N ALA A 153 1.79 4.99 4.72
CA ALA A 153 2.80 4.04 5.17
C ALA A 153 3.05 4.17 6.68
N LYS A 154 3.21 5.40 7.18
CA LYS A 154 3.47 5.64 8.61
C LYS A 154 2.24 5.44 9.49
N GLU A 155 1.04 5.75 9.02
CA GLU A 155 -0.21 5.38 9.69
C GLU A 155 -0.27 3.86 9.88
N LEU A 156 -0.03 3.09 8.82
CA LEU A 156 -0.01 1.63 8.90
C LEU A 156 1.08 1.08 9.84
N LEU A 157 2.30 1.62 9.76
CA LEU A 157 3.39 1.23 10.64
C LEU A 157 3.09 1.55 12.12
N ALA A 158 2.45 2.69 12.39
CA ALA A 158 2.05 3.09 13.74
C ALA A 158 0.90 2.24 14.28
N ASP A 159 0.02 1.75 13.41
CA ASP A 159 -1.01 0.79 13.80
C ASP A 159 -0.37 -0.58 14.12
N PHE A 160 0.61 -1.04 13.33
CA PHE A 160 1.33 -2.27 13.64
C PHE A 160 2.11 -2.22 14.95
N GLU A 161 2.86 -1.14 15.21
CA GLU A 161 3.58 -1.00 16.47
C GLU A 161 2.64 -0.96 17.69
N ARG A 162 1.39 -0.49 17.51
CA ARG A 162 0.39 -0.45 18.58
C ARG A 162 -0.30 -1.79 18.79
N GLU A 163 -0.60 -2.50 17.70
CA GLU A 163 -1.31 -3.77 17.75
C GLU A 163 -0.42 -4.96 18.13
N PHE A 164 0.87 -4.91 17.75
CA PHE A 164 1.82 -6.02 17.90
C PHE A 164 3.04 -5.58 18.70
N GLU A 165 3.15 -6.03 19.95
CA GLU A 165 4.23 -5.64 20.88
C GLU A 165 5.62 -6.09 20.39
N ASP A 166 5.71 -7.18 19.63
CA ASP A 166 6.96 -7.72 19.09
C ASP A 166 7.30 -7.20 17.68
N MET A 167 6.52 -6.25 17.16
CA MET A 167 6.74 -5.71 15.82
C MET A 167 8.04 -4.90 15.74
N THR A 168 8.90 -5.28 14.79
CA THR A 168 10.17 -4.60 14.52
C THR A 168 10.17 -3.94 13.16
N ILE A 169 10.33 -2.62 13.13
CA ILE A 169 10.36 -1.84 11.87
C ILE A 169 11.82 -1.53 11.53
N LEU A 170 12.24 -1.93 10.34
CA LEU A 170 13.60 -1.77 9.79
C LEU A 170 13.54 -0.80 8.60
N CYS A 171 14.52 0.09 8.48
CA CYS A 171 14.64 0.98 7.32
C CYS A 171 15.92 0.70 6.55
N LEU A 172 15.79 0.47 5.25
CA LEU A 172 16.88 0.28 4.29
C LEU A 172 16.85 1.42 3.27
N HIS A 173 17.92 2.22 3.26
CA HIS A 173 18.04 3.42 2.45
C HIS A 173 19.45 3.53 1.82
N ASP A 174 19.58 4.40 0.82
CA ASP A 174 20.85 4.70 0.16
C ASP A 174 21.80 5.48 1.09
N CYS A 175 23.11 5.39 0.89
CA CYS A 175 24.08 6.16 1.67
C CYS A 175 24.17 7.60 1.14
N ASP A 176 23.16 8.40 1.41
CA ASP A 176 23.09 9.83 1.10
C ASP A 176 22.27 10.63 2.12
N ILE A 177 22.22 11.94 1.92
CA ILE A 177 21.48 12.86 2.82
C ILE A 177 19.97 12.54 2.80
N SER A 178 19.42 12.16 1.64
CA SER A 178 18.00 11.90 1.47
C SER A 178 17.55 10.61 2.16
N GLY A 179 18.33 9.53 2.04
CA GLY A 179 18.07 8.26 2.70
C GLY A 179 18.05 8.39 4.23
N HIS A 180 19.01 9.11 4.80
CA HIS A 180 19.01 9.39 6.24
C HIS A 180 17.82 10.25 6.68
N GLU A 181 17.41 11.23 5.87
CA GLU A 181 16.20 12.01 6.16
C GLU A 181 14.92 11.17 6.05
N ILE A 182 14.88 10.16 5.18
CA ILE A 182 13.76 9.20 5.09
C ILE A 182 13.69 8.37 6.37
N SER A 183 14.80 7.77 6.80
CA SER A 183 14.88 7.02 8.06
C SER A 183 14.41 7.88 9.24
N ARG A 184 14.88 9.13 9.33
CA ARG A 184 14.47 10.09 10.36
C ARG A 184 12.99 10.43 10.30
N THR A 185 12.47 10.80 9.13
CA THR A 185 11.07 11.23 8.98
C THR A 185 10.08 10.07 9.15
N LEU A 186 10.51 8.84 8.84
CA LEU A 186 9.77 7.63 9.15
C LEU A 186 9.64 7.46 10.66
N ALA A 187 10.73 7.62 11.42
CA ALA A 187 10.74 7.50 12.89
C ALA A 187 10.05 8.66 13.63
N ASP A 188 10.40 9.91 13.30
CA ASP A 188 10.00 11.12 14.04
C ASP A 188 8.68 11.71 13.55
N GLU A 189 7.91 12.35 14.43
CA GLU A 189 6.67 13.03 14.05
C GLU A 189 6.89 14.05 12.92
N THR A 190 5.95 14.10 11.99
CA THR A 190 5.93 15.06 10.90
C THR A 190 4.67 15.91 10.99
N ARG A 191 4.60 16.98 10.19
CA ARG A 191 3.36 17.77 10.09
C ARG A 191 2.17 16.89 9.64
N THR A 192 2.41 15.97 8.72
CA THR A 192 1.40 15.12 8.09
C THR A 192 1.08 13.83 8.85
N SER A 193 1.94 13.42 9.79
CA SER A 193 1.73 12.24 10.63
C SER A 193 2.30 12.51 12.02
N LYS A 194 1.42 12.49 13.02
CA LYS A 194 1.74 12.77 14.43
C LYS A 194 2.19 11.53 15.20
N HIS A 195 2.61 10.49 14.48
CA HIS A 195 3.10 9.26 15.09
C HIS A 195 4.61 9.31 15.22
N LYS A 196 5.11 8.89 16.38
CA LYS A 196 6.50 8.56 16.59
C LYS A 196 6.61 7.05 16.68
N ILE A 197 7.39 6.45 15.80
CA ILE A 197 7.56 5.00 15.71
C ILE A 197 9.03 4.63 15.88
N ARG A 198 9.30 3.46 16.46
CA ARG A 198 10.65 2.94 16.63
C ARG A 198 11.12 2.28 15.35
N VAL A 199 11.99 2.98 14.63
CA VAL A 199 12.64 2.46 13.42
C VAL A 199 14.08 2.08 13.75
N ILE A 200 14.48 0.87 13.35
CA ILE A 200 15.88 0.42 13.38
C ILE A 200 16.48 0.68 12.00
N ASP A 201 17.46 1.56 11.96
CA ASP A 201 18.18 1.89 10.73
C ASP A 201 19.18 0.79 10.37
N ILE A 202 18.96 0.13 9.23
CA ILE A 202 19.89 -0.84 8.63
C ILE A 202 20.39 -0.38 7.26
N GLY A 203 20.18 0.91 6.94
CA GLY A 203 20.64 1.56 5.73
C GLY A 203 22.15 1.47 5.54
N LEU A 204 22.59 1.88 4.35
CA LEU A 204 24.00 1.81 3.99
C LEU A 204 24.79 2.90 4.74
N SER A 205 25.68 2.51 5.67
CA SER A 205 26.56 3.44 6.37
C SER A 205 27.83 3.74 5.58
N VAL A 206 28.52 4.84 5.89
CA VAL A 206 29.78 5.19 5.19
C VAL A 206 30.89 4.18 5.51
N GLU A 207 30.89 3.58 6.70
CA GLU A 207 31.77 2.47 7.05
C GLU A 207 31.49 1.23 6.20
N ASP A 208 30.21 0.91 5.94
CA ASP A 208 29.82 -0.23 5.12
C ASP A 208 30.21 -0.01 3.65
N VAL A 209 30.01 1.20 3.11
CA VAL A 209 30.47 1.60 1.76
C VAL A 209 31.97 1.34 1.59
N LYS A 210 32.77 1.70 2.60
CA LYS A 210 34.22 1.49 2.58
C LYS A 210 34.61 0.03 2.71
N LYS A 211 33.95 -0.73 3.58
CA LYS A 211 34.24 -2.15 3.81
C LYS A 211 33.90 -3.01 2.59
N ALA A 212 32.79 -2.70 1.92
CA ALA A 212 32.33 -3.41 0.73
C ALA A 212 32.93 -2.85 -0.58
N GLU A 213 33.82 -1.84 -0.49
CA GLU A 213 34.48 -1.20 -1.64
C GLU A 213 33.50 -0.75 -2.74
N LEU A 214 32.35 -0.24 -2.33
CA LEU A 214 31.27 0.12 -3.27
C LEU A 214 31.61 1.36 -4.10
N GLN A 215 30.97 1.45 -5.26
CA GLN A 215 31.12 2.60 -6.14
C GLN A 215 30.54 3.87 -5.51
N ILE A 216 31.41 4.86 -5.28
CA ILE A 216 31.04 6.16 -4.72
C ILE A 216 30.84 7.18 -5.84
N GLU A 217 29.72 7.90 -5.79
CA GLU A 217 29.42 9.00 -6.70
C GLU A 217 29.64 10.36 -6.03
N LYS A 218 30.15 11.34 -6.78
CA LYS A 218 30.29 12.73 -6.31
C LYS A 218 29.04 13.53 -6.67
N VAL A 219 28.50 14.26 -5.69
CA VAL A 219 27.29 15.07 -5.87
C VAL A 219 27.52 16.54 -5.55
N ASN A 220 26.83 17.39 -6.31
CA ASN A 220 26.78 18.83 -6.06
C ASN A 220 25.47 19.16 -5.34
N ILE A 221 25.58 19.49 -4.05
CA ILE A 221 24.44 19.85 -3.20
C ILE A 221 24.25 21.37 -3.31
N ARG A 222 23.09 21.80 -3.79
CA ARG A 222 22.74 23.21 -4.03
C ARG A 222 21.80 23.81 -2.97
N TYR A 223 21.61 23.11 -1.86
CA TYR A 223 20.78 23.54 -0.75
C TYR A 223 21.57 23.39 0.56
N THR A 224 21.15 24.12 1.60
CA THR A 224 21.72 23.96 2.94
C THR A 224 21.09 22.73 3.60
N PRO A 225 21.87 21.69 3.95
CA PRO A 225 21.33 20.53 4.63
C PRO A 225 20.72 20.92 5.99
N PRO A 226 19.68 20.21 6.47
CA PRO A 226 19.05 20.49 7.75
C PRO A 226 20.06 20.48 8.91
N THR A 227 19.98 21.45 9.82
CA THR A 227 20.90 21.56 10.96
C THR A 227 20.87 20.31 11.86
N GLU A 228 19.68 19.72 12.03
CA GLU A 228 19.48 18.48 12.81
C GLU A 228 20.19 17.27 12.19
N PHE A 229 20.20 17.19 10.86
CA PHE A 229 20.94 16.15 10.14
C PHE A 229 22.44 16.33 10.36
N VAL A 230 22.96 17.54 10.07
CA VAL A 230 24.39 17.84 10.18
C VAL A 230 24.91 17.64 11.61
N SER A 231 24.12 17.95 12.64
CA SER A 231 24.53 17.82 14.03
C SER A 231 24.75 16.36 14.47
N ARG A 232 23.98 15.42 13.90
CA ARG A 232 24.06 13.98 14.20
C ARG A 232 25.20 13.25 13.49
N LEU A 233 25.71 13.83 12.39
CA LEU A 233 26.78 13.21 11.61
C LEU A 233 28.12 13.15 12.35
N SER A 234 28.75 11.98 12.30
CA SER A 234 30.14 11.77 12.69
C SER A 234 31.11 12.58 11.81
N ARG A 235 32.36 12.72 12.26
CA ARG A 235 33.41 13.40 11.47
C ARG A 235 33.64 12.74 10.11
N LEU A 236 33.47 11.42 10.04
CA LEU A 236 33.66 10.63 8.83
C LEU A 236 32.51 10.87 7.85
N GLU A 237 31.26 10.81 8.33
CA GLU A 237 30.06 11.07 7.54
C GLU A 237 30.00 12.53 7.07
N ARG A 238 30.31 13.51 7.93
CA ARG A 238 30.39 14.92 7.51
C ARG A 238 31.35 15.11 6.34
N ARG A 239 32.52 14.47 6.39
CA ARG A 239 33.50 14.55 5.31
C ARG A 239 33.00 13.86 4.04
N PHE A 240 32.26 12.76 4.19
CA PHE A 240 31.70 12.01 3.06
C PHE A 240 30.57 12.79 2.38
N PHE A 241 29.54 13.19 3.13
CA PHE A 241 28.35 13.85 2.59
C PHE A 241 28.56 15.32 2.24
N LEU A 242 29.41 16.06 2.98
CA LEU A 242 29.55 17.52 2.82
C LEU A 242 30.93 17.94 2.29
N GLY A 243 31.89 17.00 2.20
CA GLY A 243 33.24 17.29 1.76
C GLY A 243 34.11 17.98 2.82
N LYS A 244 35.14 18.71 2.39
CA LYS A 244 36.12 19.35 3.29
C LYS A 244 35.62 20.65 3.95
N SER A 245 34.57 21.28 3.42
CA SER A 245 33.97 22.51 3.94
C SER A 245 32.46 22.32 4.02
N ALA A 246 31.89 22.44 5.21
CA ALA A 246 30.43 22.44 5.42
C ALA A 246 29.78 23.78 5.00
N ASN A 247 30.58 24.77 4.59
CA ASN A 247 30.11 26.05 4.08
C ASN A 247 30.00 26.01 2.55
N LEU A 248 28.86 26.47 2.04
CA LEU A 248 28.59 26.63 0.60
C LEU A 248 29.65 27.53 -0.02
N TYR A 249 30.53 26.97 -0.85
CA TYR A 249 31.42 27.76 -1.69
C TYR A 249 30.71 27.99 -3.03
N ASN A 250 30.45 29.25 -3.39
CA ASN A 250 29.62 29.62 -4.56
C ASN A 250 28.21 28.99 -4.56
N GLY A 251 27.61 28.75 -3.38
CA GLY A 251 26.28 28.14 -3.29
C GLY A 251 26.24 26.64 -3.59
N VAL A 252 27.39 25.95 -3.63
CA VAL A 252 27.47 24.50 -3.88
C VAL A 252 28.38 23.80 -2.86
N LEU A 253 27.88 22.72 -2.27
CA LEU A 253 28.67 21.77 -1.48
C LEU A 253 29.00 20.54 -2.34
N LYS A 254 30.23 20.03 -2.24
CA LYS A 254 30.67 18.83 -2.96
C LYS A 254 30.70 17.65 -2.00
N GLY A 255 29.69 16.80 -2.12
CA GLY A 255 29.50 15.61 -1.33
C GLY A 255 29.81 14.33 -2.10
N SER A 256 29.65 13.23 -1.39
CA SER A 256 29.66 11.88 -1.93
C SER A 256 28.38 11.16 -1.54
N ARG A 257 27.92 10.24 -2.39
CA ARG A 257 26.81 9.32 -2.12
C ARG A 257 27.14 7.92 -2.59
N CYS A 258 26.46 6.92 -2.05
CA CYS A 258 26.48 5.56 -2.57
C CYS A 258 25.07 4.99 -2.61
N GLU A 259 24.60 4.56 -3.77
CA GLU A 259 23.29 3.92 -3.90
C GLU A 259 23.37 2.44 -3.47
N LEU A 260 22.29 1.88 -2.95
CA LEU A 260 22.17 0.43 -2.67
C LEU A 260 22.36 -0.41 -3.93
N ASN A 261 22.02 0.15 -5.10
CA ASN A 261 22.27 -0.46 -6.41
C ASN A 261 23.76 -0.64 -6.74
N ALA A 262 24.69 -0.08 -5.94
CA ALA A 262 26.11 -0.35 -6.09
C ALA A 262 26.48 -1.79 -5.69
N PHE A 263 25.64 -2.46 -4.90
CA PHE A 263 25.81 -3.89 -4.61
C PHE A 263 25.37 -4.76 -5.79
N ARG A 264 26.00 -5.93 -5.93
CA ARG A 264 25.39 -7.02 -6.69
C ARG A 264 24.19 -7.57 -5.90
N PRO A 265 23.16 -8.14 -6.55
CA PRO A 265 21.96 -8.65 -5.87
C PRO A 265 22.27 -9.58 -4.69
N ASP A 266 23.16 -10.56 -4.89
CA ASP A 266 23.52 -11.53 -3.84
C ASP A 266 24.24 -10.86 -2.66
N ASP A 267 25.08 -9.86 -2.93
CA ASP A 267 25.81 -9.12 -1.90
C ASP A 267 24.86 -8.24 -1.07
N LEU A 268 23.84 -7.65 -1.70
CA LEU A 268 22.83 -6.86 -0.99
C LEU A 268 21.96 -7.75 -0.08
N ILE A 269 21.57 -8.94 -0.56
CA ILE A 269 20.85 -9.92 0.26
C ILE A 269 21.72 -10.31 1.46
N ALA A 270 22.99 -10.69 1.22
CA ALA A 270 23.91 -11.06 2.28
C ALA A 270 24.16 -9.91 3.29
N TYR A 271 24.20 -8.67 2.81
CA TYR A 271 24.30 -7.48 3.64
C TYR A 271 23.09 -7.34 4.58
N ILE A 272 21.86 -7.49 4.06
CA ILE A 272 20.63 -7.43 4.87
C ILE A 272 20.64 -8.57 5.89
N GLU A 273 20.96 -9.81 5.49
CA GLU A 273 21.03 -10.95 6.40
C GLU A 273 22.07 -10.77 7.51
N MET A 274 23.23 -10.20 7.19
CA MET A 274 24.25 -9.84 8.17
C MET A 274 23.72 -8.82 9.18
N LYS A 275 23.01 -7.78 8.73
CA LYS A 275 22.40 -6.77 9.63
C LYS A 275 21.35 -7.41 10.53
N LEU A 276 20.46 -8.23 9.98
CA LEU A 276 19.46 -8.97 10.75
C LEU A 276 20.11 -9.86 11.81
N LYS A 277 21.17 -10.59 11.45
CA LYS A 277 21.94 -11.44 12.36
C LYS A 277 22.59 -10.64 13.49
N ASN A 278 23.20 -9.50 13.18
CA ASN A 278 23.82 -8.64 14.19
C ASN A 278 22.81 -8.04 15.17
N LEU A 279 21.55 -7.88 14.74
CA LEU A 279 20.44 -7.41 15.56
C LEU A 279 19.72 -8.55 16.32
N GLY A 280 20.07 -9.82 16.07
CA GLY A 280 19.39 -10.97 16.65
C GLY A 280 18.00 -11.25 16.05
N LEU A 281 17.68 -10.69 14.89
CA LEU A 281 16.37 -10.76 14.25
C LEU A 281 16.24 -11.92 13.25
N THR A 282 16.89 -13.05 13.52
CA THR A 282 16.93 -14.20 12.61
C THR A 282 15.85 -15.24 12.88
N GLU A 283 15.17 -15.13 14.02
CA GLU A 283 14.16 -16.10 14.44
C GLU A 283 12.83 -15.90 13.70
N LYS A 284 12.22 -17.04 13.35
CA LYS A 284 10.87 -17.12 12.82
C LYS A 284 9.86 -16.96 13.94
N ILE A 285 8.65 -16.56 13.55
CA ILE A 285 7.54 -16.46 14.49
C ILE A 285 7.11 -17.86 14.87
N LEU A 286 7.03 -18.08 16.18
CA LEU A 286 6.46 -19.29 16.74
C LEU A 286 5.20 -18.90 17.50
N PRO A 287 4.00 -19.21 16.97
CA PRO A 287 2.76 -18.98 17.69
C PRO A 287 2.73 -19.80 18.99
N PRO A 288 1.96 -19.36 20.01
CA PRO A 288 1.70 -20.17 21.20
C PRO A 288 1.11 -21.55 20.85
N VAL A 289 1.39 -22.55 21.68
CA VAL A 289 0.97 -23.95 21.45
C VAL A 289 -0.55 -24.05 21.28
N GLU A 290 -1.31 -23.23 22.00
CA GLU A 290 -2.77 -23.17 21.93
C GLU A 290 -3.26 -22.73 20.54
N VAL A 291 -2.55 -21.79 19.91
CA VAL A 291 -2.86 -21.32 18.54
C VAL A 291 -2.55 -22.42 17.53
N ILE A 292 -1.42 -23.11 17.70
CA ILE A 292 -1.01 -24.22 16.83
C ILE A 292 -2.01 -25.37 16.90
N GLU A 293 -2.42 -25.80 18.10
CA GLU A 293 -3.38 -26.89 18.27
C GLU A 293 -4.76 -26.52 17.70
N LYS A 294 -5.22 -25.29 17.92
CA LYS A 294 -6.49 -24.82 17.34
C LYS A 294 -6.46 -24.82 15.80
N GLU A 295 -5.37 -24.35 15.20
CA GLU A 295 -5.25 -24.35 13.74
C GLU A 295 -5.10 -25.77 13.20
N LYS A 296 -4.38 -26.65 13.91
CA LYS A 296 -4.27 -28.08 13.58
C LYS A 296 -5.63 -28.78 13.61
N GLU A 297 -6.48 -28.54 14.61
CA GLU A 297 -7.84 -29.08 14.68
C GLU A 297 -8.67 -28.65 13.48
N LYS A 298 -8.65 -27.35 13.15
CA LYS A 298 -9.36 -26.78 12.01
C LYS A 298 -8.87 -27.35 10.67
N VAL A 299 -7.55 -27.47 10.49
CA VAL A 299 -6.94 -28.06 9.29
C VAL A 299 -7.29 -29.55 9.19
N LEU A 300 -7.25 -30.29 10.30
CA LEU A 300 -7.61 -31.70 10.35
C LEU A 300 -9.08 -31.89 9.96
N GLU A 301 -10.00 -31.12 10.54
CA GLU A 301 -11.42 -31.18 10.23
C GLU A 301 -11.66 -30.89 8.74
N THR A 302 -11.06 -29.82 8.22
CA THR A 302 -11.22 -29.43 6.81
C THR A 302 -10.70 -30.50 5.86
N LYS A 303 -9.46 -30.99 6.09
CA LYS A 303 -8.86 -32.03 5.24
C LYS A 303 -9.61 -33.36 5.35
N LEU A 304 -10.06 -33.73 6.54
CA LEU A 304 -10.85 -34.95 6.73
C LEU A 304 -12.19 -34.84 6.01
N GLN A 305 -12.88 -33.70 6.10
CA GLN A 305 -14.11 -33.46 5.35
C GLN A 305 -13.89 -33.55 3.84
N GLU A 306 -12.80 -32.97 3.32
CA GLU A 306 -12.45 -33.07 1.90
C GLU A 306 -12.15 -34.51 1.47
N GLU A 307 -11.35 -35.25 2.24
CA GLU A 307 -11.02 -36.65 1.93
C GLU A 307 -12.25 -37.56 2.01
N VAL A 308 -13.08 -37.41 3.05
CA VAL A 308 -14.35 -38.16 3.18
C VAL A 308 -15.28 -37.80 2.02
N ARG A 309 -15.40 -36.52 1.66
CA ARG A 309 -16.19 -36.08 0.51
C ARG A 309 -15.68 -36.72 -0.78
N ASN A 310 -14.37 -36.71 -1.01
CA ASN A 310 -13.76 -37.29 -2.21
C ASN A 310 -13.98 -38.80 -2.28
N GLU A 311 -13.88 -39.51 -1.14
CA GLU A 311 -14.12 -40.95 -1.09
C GLU A 311 -15.60 -41.30 -1.31
N ILE A 312 -16.53 -40.50 -0.77
CA ILE A 312 -17.97 -40.63 -1.04
C ILE A 312 -18.26 -40.39 -2.52
N ILE A 313 -17.70 -39.33 -3.12
CA ILE A 313 -17.86 -39.02 -4.54
C ILE A 313 -17.38 -40.19 -5.41
N LYS A 314 -16.20 -40.75 -5.11
CA LYS A 314 -15.65 -41.90 -5.83
C LYS A 314 -16.51 -43.15 -5.70
N ARG A 315 -16.94 -43.51 -4.48
CA ARG A 315 -17.67 -44.76 -4.23
C ARG A 315 -19.09 -44.76 -4.77
N LEU A 316 -19.75 -43.61 -4.77
CA LEU A 316 -21.11 -43.47 -5.31
C LEU A 316 -21.12 -43.22 -6.82
N GLU A 317 -19.94 -43.22 -7.48
CA GLU A 317 -19.79 -42.78 -8.87
C GLU A 317 -20.58 -41.50 -9.14
N LEU A 318 -20.58 -40.60 -8.15
CA LEU A 318 -21.50 -39.45 -8.10
C LEU A 318 -21.33 -38.57 -9.35
N ASP A 319 -20.12 -38.47 -9.89
CA ASP A 319 -19.87 -37.76 -11.14
C ASP A 319 -20.58 -38.39 -12.34
N GLU A 320 -20.66 -39.72 -12.41
CA GLU A 320 -21.35 -40.43 -13.48
C GLU A 320 -22.86 -40.35 -13.29
N LEU A 321 -23.33 -40.46 -12.05
CA LEU A 321 -24.73 -40.30 -11.66
C LEU A 321 -25.22 -38.87 -11.97
N VAL A 322 -24.45 -37.86 -11.56
CA VAL A 322 -24.71 -36.43 -11.86
C VAL A 322 -24.70 -36.19 -13.36
N ARG A 323 -23.74 -36.76 -14.12
CA ARG A 323 -23.73 -36.63 -15.59
C ARG A 323 -24.98 -37.26 -16.22
N ASN A 324 -25.39 -38.43 -15.77
CA ASN A 324 -26.53 -39.15 -16.32
C ASN A 324 -27.85 -38.42 -16.02
N ILE A 325 -28.04 -37.95 -14.80
CA ILE A 325 -29.22 -37.16 -14.40
C ILE A 325 -29.22 -35.80 -15.09
N SER A 326 -28.07 -35.12 -15.18
CA SER A 326 -27.97 -33.84 -15.90
C SER A 326 -28.34 -34.01 -17.37
N LYS A 327 -27.83 -35.05 -18.04
CA LYS A 327 -28.22 -35.37 -19.41
C LYS A 327 -29.71 -35.69 -19.53
N GLN A 328 -30.26 -36.50 -18.62
CA GLN A 328 -31.68 -36.83 -18.60
C GLN A 328 -32.57 -35.59 -18.42
N LEU A 329 -32.20 -34.70 -17.50
CA LEU A 329 -32.91 -33.45 -17.23
C LEU A 329 -32.81 -32.46 -18.41
N ILE A 330 -31.64 -32.36 -19.05
CA ILE A 330 -31.45 -31.55 -20.26
C ILE A 330 -32.28 -32.12 -21.41
N ASP A 331 -32.22 -33.43 -21.66
CA ASP A 331 -32.93 -34.08 -22.76
C ASP A 331 -34.45 -34.04 -22.59
N GLN A 332 -34.96 -34.18 -21.36
CA GLN A 332 -36.39 -34.06 -21.05
C GLN A 332 -36.93 -32.62 -21.17
N ASN A 333 -36.06 -31.61 -21.09
CA ASN A 333 -36.44 -30.19 -21.13
C ASN A 333 -35.85 -29.45 -22.36
N LYS A 334 -35.36 -30.17 -23.38
CA LYS A 334 -34.82 -29.60 -24.63
C LYS A 334 -35.80 -28.73 -25.43
N THR A 335 -37.08 -28.68 -25.06
CA THR A 335 -38.15 -28.03 -25.83
C THR A 335 -38.59 -26.63 -25.38
N HIS A 336 -38.07 -26.05 -24.29
CA HIS A 336 -38.45 -24.69 -23.84
C HIS A 336 -37.26 -24.10 -23.05
N GLU A 337 -36.72 -22.89 -23.25
CA GLU A 337 -37.13 -21.62 -23.83
C GLU A 337 -35.87 -20.95 -24.42
N ASN A 338 -35.97 -20.22 -25.53
CA ASN A 338 -34.93 -19.25 -25.88
C ASN A 338 -34.85 -18.23 -24.74
N ILE A 339 -33.69 -18.06 -24.10
CA ILE A 339 -33.49 -16.96 -23.14
C ILE A 339 -33.55 -15.67 -23.96
N GLU A 340 -34.71 -15.04 -24.03
CA GLU A 340 -34.86 -13.70 -24.58
C GLU A 340 -34.18 -12.70 -23.62
N VAL A 341 -32.90 -12.42 -23.92
CA VAL A 341 -32.08 -11.44 -23.19
C VAL A 341 -32.46 -10.00 -23.60
N LYS A 342 -33.22 -9.83 -24.68
CA LYS A 342 -33.46 -8.52 -25.31
C LYS A 342 -34.30 -7.55 -24.48
N ASP A 343 -35.22 -8.02 -23.64
CA ASP A 343 -36.24 -7.16 -23.02
C ASP A 343 -36.00 -6.79 -21.55
N GLY A 344 -34.79 -6.99 -20.99
CA GLY A 344 -34.61 -6.86 -19.53
C GLY A 344 -33.25 -6.45 -18.98
N ILE A 345 -32.33 -5.92 -19.79
CA ILE A 345 -31.07 -5.38 -19.23
C ILE A 345 -31.32 -3.94 -18.79
N GLN A 346 -31.26 -3.66 -17.48
CA GLN A 346 -31.34 -2.30 -16.96
C GLN A 346 -30.02 -1.54 -17.15
N GLU A 347 -30.07 -0.20 -17.15
CA GLU A 347 -28.89 0.65 -17.31
C GLU A 347 -27.92 0.43 -16.15
N GLY A 348 -26.70 -0.07 -16.45
CA GLY A 348 -25.68 -0.41 -15.46
C GLY A 348 -25.55 -1.91 -15.15
N GLU A 349 -26.45 -2.76 -15.65
CA GLU A 349 -26.35 -4.22 -15.48
C GLU A 349 -25.55 -4.89 -16.61
N SER A 350 -24.72 -5.87 -16.24
CA SER A 350 -24.01 -6.71 -17.21
C SER A 350 -24.95 -7.78 -17.76
N TRP A 351 -25.04 -7.90 -19.10
CA TRP A 351 -25.82 -8.96 -19.75
C TRP A 351 -25.38 -10.37 -19.32
N ARG A 352 -24.11 -10.54 -18.93
CA ARG A 352 -23.61 -11.82 -18.41
C ARG A 352 -24.23 -12.15 -17.06
N ASP A 353 -24.44 -11.15 -16.21
CA ASP A 353 -25.05 -11.34 -14.90
C ASP A 353 -26.53 -11.66 -15.04
N VAL A 354 -27.24 -10.98 -15.95
CA VAL A 354 -28.65 -11.26 -16.25
C VAL A 354 -28.84 -12.68 -16.81
N VAL A 355 -27.98 -13.11 -17.74
CA VAL A 355 -28.00 -14.48 -18.27
C VAL A 355 -27.72 -15.49 -17.16
N ASN A 356 -26.69 -15.26 -16.35
CA ASN A 356 -26.36 -16.17 -15.24
C ASN A 356 -27.51 -16.27 -14.23
N GLN A 357 -28.13 -15.15 -13.85
CA GLN A 357 -29.27 -15.14 -12.93
C GLN A 357 -30.50 -15.86 -13.50
N LYS A 358 -30.89 -15.57 -14.74
CA LYS A 358 -32.03 -16.23 -15.40
C LYS A 358 -31.79 -17.73 -15.57
N THR A 359 -30.57 -18.11 -15.99
CA THR A 359 -30.19 -19.51 -16.14
C THR A 359 -30.19 -20.24 -14.79
N ALA A 360 -29.67 -19.60 -13.73
CA ALA A 360 -29.68 -20.17 -12.39
C ALA A 360 -31.10 -20.36 -11.83
N LEU A 361 -32.02 -19.43 -12.11
CA LEU A 361 -33.44 -19.54 -11.75
C LEU A 361 -34.12 -20.70 -12.49
N GLN A 362 -33.90 -20.82 -13.80
CA GLN A 362 -34.42 -21.95 -14.59
C GLN A 362 -33.89 -23.29 -14.07
N ILE A 363 -32.58 -23.40 -13.78
CA ILE A 363 -31.99 -24.62 -13.21
C ILE A 363 -32.63 -24.95 -11.86
N LYS A 364 -32.84 -23.97 -10.97
CA LYS A 364 -33.52 -24.21 -9.68
C LYS A 364 -34.94 -24.73 -9.86
N MET A 365 -35.72 -24.13 -10.78
CA MET A 365 -37.08 -24.60 -11.09
C MET A 365 -37.08 -26.02 -11.67
N LEU A 366 -36.11 -26.32 -12.54
CA LEU A 366 -35.93 -27.62 -13.17
C LEU A 366 -35.64 -28.71 -12.13
N ILE A 367 -34.75 -28.43 -11.17
CA ILE A 367 -34.44 -29.32 -10.06
C ILE A 367 -35.67 -29.51 -9.18
N GLN A 368 -36.38 -28.42 -8.83
CA GLN A 368 -37.56 -28.49 -7.97
C GLN A 368 -38.70 -29.32 -8.58
N LYS A 369 -38.94 -29.16 -9.89
CA LYS A 369 -39.96 -29.92 -10.64
C LYS A 369 -39.63 -31.41 -10.73
N ASN A 370 -38.35 -31.77 -10.66
CA ASN A 370 -37.86 -33.13 -10.77
C ASN A 370 -37.30 -33.67 -9.44
N MET A 371 -37.68 -33.10 -8.29
CA MET A 371 -37.19 -33.54 -6.96
C MET A 371 -37.35 -35.04 -6.72
N LYS A 372 -38.41 -35.67 -7.26
CA LYS A 372 -38.62 -37.13 -7.14
C LYS A 372 -37.47 -37.96 -7.72
N ILE A 373 -36.78 -37.47 -8.75
CA ILE A 373 -35.58 -38.13 -9.29
C ILE A 373 -34.47 -38.11 -8.25
N PHE A 374 -34.31 -36.98 -7.56
CA PHE A 374 -33.29 -36.81 -6.50
C PHE A 374 -33.64 -37.56 -5.21
N GLU A 375 -34.91 -37.64 -4.82
CA GLU A 375 -35.39 -38.44 -3.69
C GLU A 375 -35.20 -39.95 -3.87
N SER A 376 -35.05 -40.43 -5.12
CA SER A 376 -34.81 -41.86 -5.40
C SER A 376 -33.33 -42.28 -5.33
N ILE A 377 -32.43 -41.31 -5.16
CA ILE A 377 -30.96 -41.50 -5.13
C ILE A 377 -30.43 -41.55 -3.69
N VAL A 378 -31.14 -40.89 -2.76
CA VAL A 378 -30.88 -40.91 -1.31
C VAL A 378 -31.68 -42.05 -0.70
#